data_AF-A0A847ARX9-F1
#
_entry.id   AF-A0A847ARX9-F1
#
_cell.length_a   1.000
_cell.length_b   1.000
_cell.length_c   1.000
_cell.angle_alpha   90.00
_cell.angle_beta   90.00
_cell.angle_gamma   90.00
#
_symmetry.space_group_name_H-M   'P 1'
#
loop_
_entity.id
_entity.type
_entity.pdbx_description
1 polymer ?
#
loop_
_entity_poly.entity_id
_entity_poly.type
_entity_poly.pdbx_seq_one_letter_code
_entity_poly.pdbx_strand_id
1 'polypeptide(L)'
;MKRIVSIVAIIVFIAALLFFFRYFRGKGVQNVSFDNINPENIPRQITEVLPNYRMKEKALVCRINDEIYVVVTRGEKDTAGYEVEIDKITLNDTDGERVMTVFAEYKDPKPGDVTAQILTYPFAVVKTELEELPQKVILEREYKN
;
A
#
# COMPACT_ATOMS: atom_id res chain seq x y z
N MET A 1 35.46 14.12 -44.50
CA MET A 1 35.03 12.77 -44.06
C MET A 1 35.13 12.58 -42.55
N LYS A 2 36.31 12.68 -41.91
CA LYS A 2 36.47 12.45 -40.45
C LYS A 2 35.55 13.30 -39.56
N ARG A 3 35.37 14.60 -39.88
CA ARG A 3 34.47 15.51 -39.14
C ARG A 3 32.99 15.12 -39.19
N ILE A 4 32.52 14.58 -40.32
CA ILE A 4 31.11 14.16 -40.48
C ILE A 4 30.86 12.87 -39.68
N VAL A 5 31.79 11.93 -39.73
CA VAL A 5 31.72 10.67 -38.96
C VAL A 5 31.71 10.95 -37.45
N SER A 6 32.53 11.90 -36.98
CA SER A 6 32.53 12.31 -35.56
C SER A 6 31.19 12.93 -35.12
N ILE A 7 30.56 13.76 -35.96
CA ILE A 7 29.26 14.37 -35.64
C ILE A 7 28.17 13.29 -35.55
N VAL A 8 28.14 12.33 -36.48
CA VAL A 8 27.16 11.24 -36.46
C VAL A 8 27.35 10.35 -35.22
N ALA A 9 28.60 10.03 -34.85
CA ALA A 9 28.87 9.25 -33.64
C ALA A 9 28.40 9.95 -32.35
N ILE A 10 28.57 11.27 -32.27
CA ILE A 10 28.09 12.07 -31.12
C ILE A 10 26.56 12.04 -31.05
N ILE A 11 25.86 12.18 -32.19
CA ILE A 11 24.39 12.13 -32.22
C ILE A 11 23.87 10.76 -31.79
N VAL A 12 24.50 9.66 -32.23
CA VAL A 12 24.14 8.30 -31.81
C VAL A 12 24.41 8.09 -30.32
N PHE A 13 25.52 8.64 -29.80
CA PHE A 13 25.83 8.57 -28.37
C PHE A 13 24.84 9.37 -27.52
N ILE A 14 24.45 10.57 -27.96
CA ILE A 14 23.41 11.38 -27.30
C ILE A 14 22.06 10.66 -27.36
N ALA A 15 21.70 10.08 -28.51
CA ALA A 15 20.47 9.30 -28.64
C ALA A 15 20.48 8.07 -27.72
N ALA A 16 21.60 7.35 -27.63
CA ALA A 16 21.78 6.21 -26.72
C ALA A 16 21.71 6.65 -25.25
N LEU A 17 22.31 7.79 -24.88
CA LEU A 17 22.20 8.37 -23.53
C LEU A 17 20.76 8.80 -23.22
N LEU A 18 20.05 9.41 -24.16
CA LEU A 18 18.64 9.77 -23.99
C LEU A 18 17.76 8.53 -23.84
N PHE A 19 18.03 7.48 -24.62
CA PHE A 19 17.30 6.22 -24.54
C PHE A 19 17.60 5.48 -23.22
N PHE A 20 18.86 5.48 -22.81
CA PHE A 20 19.31 4.92 -21.53
C PHE A 20 18.70 5.69 -20.36
N PHE A 21 18.72 7.02 -20.39
CA PHE A 21 18.12 7.86 -19.35
C PHE A 21 16.60 7.70 -19.31
N ARG A 22 15.94 7.50 -20.46
CA ARG A 22 14.50 7.20 -20.52
C ARG A 22 14.19 5.80 -19.97
N TYR A 23 15.06 4.81 -20.20
CA TYR A 23 14.96 3.47 -19.63
C TYR A 23 15.19 3.46 -18.12
N PHE A 24 16.09 4.31 -17.63
CA PHE A 24 16.43 4.43 -16.21
C PHE A 24 15.59 5.45 -15.44
N ARG A 25 14.66 6.15 -16.10
CA ARG A 25 13.73 7.08 -15.43
C ARG A 25 12.69 6.26 -14.67
N GLY A 26 13.14 5.70 -13.54
CA GLY A 26 12.34 4.99 -12.57
C GLY A 26 11.09 5.81 -12.28
N LYS A 27 9.94 5.18 -12.44
CA LYS A 27 8.66 5.76 -12.10
C LYS A 27 8.70 6.01 -10.59
N GLY A 28 8.68 7.28 -10.22
CA GLY A 28 8.87 7.72 -8.83
C GLY A 28 7.77 7.20 -7.91
N VAL A 29 8.04 7.29 -6.61
CA VAL A 29 7.06 6.93 -5.58
C VAL A 29 5.90 7.91 -5.60
N GLN A 30 4.68 7.40 -5.83
CA GLN A 30 3.46 8.19 -5.83
C GLN A 30 2.69 7.95 -4.54
N ASN A 31 2.26 9.03 -3.89
CA ASN A 31 1.31 8.91 -2.78
C ASN A 31 -0.08 8.65 -3.34
N VAL A 32 -0.82 7.75 -2.69
CA VAL A 32 -2.19 7.40 -3.05
C VAL A 32 -3.12 8.05 -2.03
N SER A 33 -4.01 8.93 -2.51
CA SER A 33 -5.09 9.50 -1.71
C SER A 33 -6.11 8.42 -1.35
N PHE A 34 -6.66 8.52 -0.14
CA PHE A 34 -7.71 7.63 0.32
C PHE A 34 -8.63 8.33 1.31
N ASP A 35 -9.86 7.83 1.39
CA ASP A 35 -10.88 8.24 2.34
C ASP A 35 -11.06 7.17 3.42
N ASN A 36 -11.14 7.61 4.67
CA ASN A 36 -11.58 6.76 5.77
C ASN A 36 -13.06 6.44 5.61
N ILE A 37 -13.41 5.17 5.75
CA ILE A 37 -14.79 4.71 5.59
C ILE A 37 -15.38 4.45 6.97
N ASN A 38 -16.54 5.06 7.25
CA ASN A 38 -17.30 4.71 8.44
C ASN A 38 -17.66 3.22 8.42
N PRO A 39 -17.66 2.53 9.58
CA PRO A 39 -17.99 1.10 9.65
C PRO A 39 -19.32 0.71 8.96
N GLU A 40 -20.31 1.60 8.99
CA GLU A 40 -21.62 1.44 8.35
C GLU A 40 -21.58 1.47 6.82
N ASN A 41 -20.56 2.10 6.23
CA ASN A 41 -20.37 2.26 4.78
C ASN A 41 -19.39 1.24 4.19
N ILE A 42 -18.83 0.35 5.01
CA ILE A 42 -17.94 -0.71 4.52
C ILE A 42 -18.76 -1.68 3.66
N PRO A 43 -18.34 -1.96 2.41
CA PRO A 43 -19.03 -2.94 1.57
C PRO A 43 -19.18 -4.29 2.26
N ARG A 44 -20.38 -4.86 2.18
CA ARG A 44 -20.73 -6.14 2.82
C ARG A 44 -19.80 -7.28 2.40
N GLN A 45 -19.32 -7.27 1.17
CA GLN A 45 -18.37 -8.26 0.65
C GLN A 45 -17.07 -8.28 1.45
N ILE A 46 -16.60 -7.13 1.96
CA ILE A 46 -15.41 -7.06 2.80
C ILE A 46 -15.70 -7.74 4.15
N THR A 47 -16.80 -7.39 4.80
CA THR A 47 -17.13 -7.93 6.14
C THR A 47 -17.43 -9.42 6.13
N GLU A 48 -17.97 -9.96 5.03
CA GLU A 48 -18.21 -11.39 4.86
C GLU A 48 -16.93 -12.20 4.69
N VAL A 49 -15.91 -11.62 4.04
CA VAL A 49 -14.66 -12.33 3.69
C VAL A 49 -13.54 -12.10 4.72
N LEU A 50 -13.56 -10.96 5.43
CA LEU A 50 -12.56 -10.58 6.43
C LEU A 50 -12.28 -11.64 7.51
N PRO A 51 -13.27 -12.41 8.03
CA PRO A 51 -13.02 -13.47 8.99
C PRO A 51 -11.96 -14.50 8.56
N ASN A 52 -11.78 -14.71 7.26
CA ASN A 52 -10.78 -15.65 6.72
C ASN A 52 -9.35 -15.11 6.78
N TYR A 53 -9.17 -13.80 6.95
CA TYR A 53 -7.85 -13.14 6.89
C TYR A 53 -7.44 -12.43 8.18
N ARG A 54 -8.38 -12.23 9.13
CA ARG A 54 -8.18 -11.46 10.37
C ARG A 54 -7.19 -12.04 11.37
N MET A 55 -6.73 -13.28 11.17
CA MET A 55 -5.89 -14.00 12.16
C MET A 55 -4.47 -13.43 12.27
N LYS A 56 -3.97 -12.81 11.20
CA LYS A 56 -2.59 -12.27 11.13
C LYS A 56 -2.61 -10.81 10.74
N GLU A 57 -1.51 -10.13 11.02
CA GLU A 57 -1.23 -8.80 10.47
C GLU A 57 -1.09 -8.90 8.95
N LYS A 58 -1.93 -8.18 8.20
CA LYS A 58 -1.92 -8.23 6.74
C LYS A 58 -2.53 -6.98 6.13
N ALA A 59 -2.01 -6.57 4.97
CA ALA A 59 -2.69 -5.65 4.07
C ALA A 59 -3.32 -6.44 2.91
N LEU A 60 -4.57 -6.11 2.57
CA LEU A 60 -5.35 -6.69 1.49
C LEU A 60 -5.89 -5.57 0.62
N VAL A 61 -6.02 -5.84 -0.67
CA VAL A 61 -6.67 -4.93 -1.62
C VAL A 61 -7.72 -5.67 -2.38
N CYS A 62 -8.87 -5.05 -2.57
CA CYS A 62 -9.95 -5.59 -3.40
C CYS A 62 -10.61 -4.48 -4.19
N ARG A 63 -11.23 -4.86 -5.31
CA ARG A 63 -12.08 -3.98 -6.10
C ARG A 63 -13.53 -4.41 -5.92
N ILE A 64 -14.41 -3.47 -5.60
CA ILE A 64 -15.85 -3.68 -5.45
C ILE A 64 -16.54 -2.52 -6.15
N ASN A 65 -17.42 -2.81 -7.11
CA ASN A 65 -18.15 -1.79 -7.89
C ASN A 65 -17.23 -0.69 -8.47
N ASP A 66 -16.12 -1.10 -9.09
CA ASP A 66 -15.08 -0.23 -9.67
C ASP A 66 -14.31 0.66 -8.68
N GLU A 67 -14.56 0.52 -7.39
CA GLU A 67 -13.84 1.22 -6.33
C GLU A 67 -12.82 0.28 -5.68
N ILE A 68 -11.65 0.83 -5.32
CA ILE A 68 -10.56 0.06 -4.72
C ILE A 68 -10.52 0.32 -3.21
N TYR A 69 -10.52 -0.77 -2.46
CA TYR A 69 -10.50 -0.75 -1.00
C TYR A 69 -9.23 -1.41 -0.50
N VAL A 70 -8.62 -0.80 0.52
CA VAL A 70 -7.49 -1.36 1.25
C VAL A 70 -7.94 -1.72 2.65
N VAL A 71 -7.65 -2.94 3.06
CA VAL A 71 -7.96 -3.45 4.41
C VAL A 71 -6.65 -3.83 5.09
N VAL A 72 -6.44 -3.31 6.30
CA VAL A 72 -5.32 -3.74 7.15
C VAL A 72 -5.87 -4.41 8.40
N THR A 73 -5.37 -5.61 8.69
CA THR A 73 -5.70 -6.37 9.90
C THR A 73 -4.57 -6.26 10.92
N ARG A 74 -4.91 -6.19 12.21
CA ARG A 74 -3.96 -6.21 13.34
C ARG A 74 -3.69 -7.62 13.89
N GLY A 75 -4.36 -8.62 13.33
CA GLY A 75 -4.34 -10.01 13.82
C GLY A 75 -5.29 -10.24 14.98
N GLU A 76 -5.33 -11.48 15.47
CA GLU A 76 -6.03 -11.81 16.71
C GLU A 76 -5.29 -11.22 17.92
N LYS A 77 -6.06 -10.68 18.85
CA LYS A 77 -5.58 -10.20 20.15
C LYS A 77 -6.42 -10.82 21.26
N ASP A 78 -5.76 -11.20 22.33
CA ASP A 78 -6.34 -11.83 23.52
C ASP A 78 -7.00 -10.83 24.48
N THR A 79 -6.74 -9.54 24.28
CA THR A 79 -7.31 -8.45 25.06
C THR A 79 -7.83 -7.32 24.17
N ALA A 80 -8.66 -6.46 24.75
CA ALA A 80 -9.08 -5.20 24.13
C ALA A 80 -7.98 -4.12 24.21
N GLY A 81 -8.11 -3.05 23.44
CA GLY A 81 -7.20 -1.89 23.46
C GLY A 81 -6.15 -1.86 22.35
N TYR A 82 -6.17 -2.83 21.43
CA TYR A 82 -5.38 -2.80 20.21
C TYR A 82 -6.12 -2.08 19.09
N GLU A 83 -5.42 -1.21 18.38
CA GLU A 83 -5.97 -0.46 17.25
C GLU A 83 -5.04 -0.55 16.04
N VAL A 84 -5.61 -0.28 14.87
CA VAL A 84 -4.88 -0.15 13.61
C VAL A 84 -5.48 0.99 12.80
N GLU A 85 -4.61 1.82 12.26
CA GLU A 85 -4.93 2.89 11.34
C GLU A 85 -4.06 2.77 10.09
N ILE A 86 -4.51 3.32 8.97
CA ILE A 86 -3.70 3.43 7.74
C ILE A 86 -3.22 4.87 7.68
N ASP A 87 -1.91 5.08 7.83
CA ASP A 87 -1.29 6.40 7.83
C ASP A 87 -1.04 6.88 6.39
N LYS A 88 -0.49 6.00 5.56
CA LYS A 88 -0.08 6.34 4.19
C LYS A 88 -0.16 5.15 3.27
N ILE A 89 -0.49 5.41 2.01
CA ILE A 89 -0.39 4.43 0.93
C ILE A 89 0.52 5.02 -0.16
N THR A 90 1.48 4.24 -0.62
CA THR A 90 2.32 4.61 -1.76
C THR A 90 2.23 3.56 -2.87
N LEU A 91 2.50 4.01 -4.09
CA LEU A 91 2.49 3.21 -5.29
C LEU A 91 3.78 3.44 -6.07
N ASN A 92 4.46 2.35 -6.38
CA ASN A 92 5.72 2.33 -7.10
C ASN A 92 5.61 1.36 -8.26
N ASP A 93 6.12 1.74 -9.42
CA ASP A 93 6.31 0.80 -10.51
C ASP A 93 7.78 0.36 -10.50
N THR A 94 8.02 -0.84 -9.98
CA THR A 94 9.36 -1.46 -9.87
C THR A 94 9.42 -2.66 -10.83
N ASP A 95 10.38 -2.67 -11.73
CA ASP A 95 10.57 -3.76 -12.72
C ASP A 95 9.32 -4.09 -13.56
N GLY A 96 8.49 -3.08 -13.82
CA GLY A 96 7.24 -3.25 -14.55
C GLY A 96 6.07 -3.74 -13.70
N GLU A 97 6.30 -3.99 -12.41
CA GLU A 97 5.25 -4.34 -11.45
C GLU A 97 4.77 -3.12 -10.66
N ARG A 98 3.45 -2.95 -10.59
CA ARG A 98 2.82 -1.94 -9.73
C ARG A 98 2.73 -2.45 -8.30
N VAL A 99 3.63 -1.99 -7.45
CA VAL A 99 3.76 -2.35 -6.03
C VAL A 99 3.13 -1.26 -5.18
N MET A 100 2.13 -1.65 -4.38
CA MET A 100 1.53 -0.78 -3.37
C MET A 100 2.13 -1.08 -2.00
N THR A 101 2.57 -0.04 -1.29
CA THR A 101 3.01 -0.15 0.11
C THR A 101 2.00 0.56 1.00
N VAL A 102 1.44 -0.18 1.95
CA VAL A 102 0.52 0.33 2.98
C VAL A 102 1.30 0.53 4.26
N PHE A 103 1.35 1.75 4.75
CA PHE A 103 1.93 2.10 6.04
C PHE A 103 0.81 2.10 7.08
N ALA A 104 0.84 1.13 7.97
CA ALA A 104 -0.12 1.01 9.05
C ALA A 104 0.48 1.47 10.36
N GLU A 105 -0.33 2.16 11.15
CA GLU A 105 0.00 2.55 12.50
C GLU A 105 -0.73 1.63 13.48
N TYR A 106 0.04 0.99 14.35
CA TYR A 106 -0.47 0.11 15.39
C TYR A 106 -0.36 0.79 16.75
N LYS A 107 -1.48 0.81 17.48
CA LYS A 107 -1.53 1.25 18.87
C LYS A 107 -1.84 0.03 19.73
N ASP A 108 -0.95 -0.25 20.67
CA ASP A 108 -1.07 -1.35 21.60
C ASP A 108 -1.39 -0.78 23.00
N PRO A 109 -2.15 -1.51 23.84
CA PRO A 109 -2.37 -1.07 25.22
C PRO A 109 -1.03 -0.98 25.96
N LYS A 110 -0.91 -0.01 26.86
CA LYS A 110 0.36 0.23 27.57
C LYS A 110 0.61 -0.86 28.62
N PRO A 111 1.87 -1.15 28.94
CA PRO A 111 2.19 -2.03 30.06
C PRO A 111 1.53 -1.52 31.35
N GLY A 112 0.66 -2.35 31.94
CA GLY A 112 -0.09 -2.02 33.16
C GLY A 112 -1.50 -1.45 32.93
N ASP A 113 -1.90 -1.22 31.68
CA ASP A 113 -3.29 -0.85 31.38
C ASP A 113 -4.24 -1.99 31.76
N VAL A 114 -5.37 -1.63 32.36
CA VAL A 114 -6.44 -2.58 32.67
C VAL A 114 -7.26 -2.79 31.40
N THR A 115 -7.01 -3.89 30.70
CA THR A 115 -7.75 -4.27 29.48
C THR A 115 -8.74 -5.39 29.74
N ALA A 116 -9.84 -5.40 28.98
CA ALA A 116 -10.80 -6.49 29.00
C ALA A 116 -10.18 -7.75 28.35
N GLN A 117 -10.33 -8.91 29.01
CA GLN A 117 -9.87 -10.21 28.52
C GLN A 117 -10.89 -10.78 27.54
N ILE A 118 -10.82 -10.35 26.28
CA ILE A 118 -11.71 -10.76 25.20
C ILE A 118 -10.92 -10.86 23.89
N LEU A 119 -11.23 -11.88 23.09
CA LEU A 119 -10.69 -12.00 21.74
C LEU A 119 -11.17 -10.83 20.87
N THR A 120 -10.21 -10.07 20.32
CA THR A 120 -10.49 -8.97 19.39
C THR A 120 -9.75 -9.14 18.08
N TYR A 121 -10.28 -8.49 17.04
CA TYR A 121 -9.75 -8.53 15.67
C TYR A 121 -9.72 -7.13 15.07
N PRO A 122 -8.81 -6.24 15.50
CA PRO A 122 -8.78 -4.88 14.99
C PRO A 122 -8.45 -4.84 13.49
N PHE A 123 -9.14 -3.99 12.74
CA PHE A 123 -8.90 -3.77 11.32
C PHE A 123 -9.26 -2.34 10.92
N ALA A 124 -8.64 -1.86 9.84
CA ALA A 124 -8.94 -0.59 9.20
C ALA A 124 -9.32 -0.82 7.74
N VAL A 125 -10.26 -0.03 7.23
CA VAL A 125 -10.67 -0.04 5.82
C VAL A 125 -10.67 1.38 5.28
N VAL A 126 -10.01 1.59 4.15
CA VAL A 126 -10.00 2.86 3.43
C VAL A 126 -10.38 2.62 1.96
N LYS A 127 -10.97 3.63 1.35
CA LYS A 127 -11.26 3.67 -0.09
C LYS A 127 -10.18 4.50 -0.77
N THR A 128 -9.56 3.99 -1.82
CA THR A 128 -8.53 4.73 -2.56
C THR A 128 -9.12 5.39 -3.80
N GLU A 129 -8.42 6.39 -4.33
CA GLU A 129 -8.73 7.02 -5.62
C GLU A 129 -8.10 6.26 -6.82
N LEU A 130 -7.65 5.02 -6.62
CA LEU A 130 -7.05 4.23 -7.68
C LEU A 130 -8.12 3.64 -8.60
N GLU A 131 -7.85 3.67 -9.91
CA GLU A 131 -8.67 3.01 -10.92
C GLU A 131 -8.27 1.53 -11.10
N GLU A 132 -7.01 1.20 -10.81
CA GLU A 132 -6.39 -0.08 -11.10
C GLU A 132 -5.77 -0.74 -9.88
N LEU A 133 -6.02 -2.05 -9.71
CA LEU A 133 -5.43 -2.82 -8.61
C LEU A 133 -3.90 -2.91 -8.74
N PRO A 134 -3.16 -2.86 -7.64
CA PRO A 134 -1.74 -3.15 -7.66
C PRO A 134 -1.52 -4.65 -7.92
N GLN A 135 -0.37 -4.98 -8.49
CA GLN A 135 0.04 -6.38 -8.70
C GLN A 135 0.65 -6.98 -7.44
N LYS A 136 1.23 -6.14 -6.58
CA LYS A 136 1.85 -6.55 -5.32
C LYS A 136 1.49 -5.59 -4.21
N VAL A 137 1.29 -6.13 -3.01
CA VAL A 137 0.95 -5.38 -1.81
C VAL A 137 1.98 -5.68 -0.73
N ILE A 138 2.56 -4.64 -0.16
CA ILE A 138 3.50 -4.69 0.96
C ILE A 138 2.86 -3.96 2.14
N LEU A 139 2.96 -4.55 3.32
CA LEU A 139 2.56 -3.92 4.57
C LEU A 139 3.82 -3.48 5.31
N GLU A 140 3.95 -2.18 5.54
CA GLU A 140 4.88 -1.57 6.46
C GLU A 140 4.11 -1.18 7.73
N ARG A 141 4.73 -1.36 8.90
CA ARG A 141 4.06 -1.13 10.19
C ARG A 141 4.92 -0.30 11.11
N GLU A 142 4.29 0.68 11.74
CA GLU A 142 4.86 1.49 12.80
C GLU A 142 4.06 1.29 14.08
N TYR A 143 4.74 1.22 15.21
CA TYR A 143 4.13 1.04 16.53
C TYR A 143 4.19 2.37 17.28
N LYS A 144 3.02 2.95 17.61
CA LYS A 144 2.95 4.10 18.51
C LYS A 144 2.70 3.63 19.93
N ASN A 145 3.52 4.15 20.86
CA ASN A 145 3.40 3.97 22.30
C ASN A 145 2.72 5.20 22.94
#